data_AF-A0A947QHG5-F1
#
_entry.id   AF-A0A947QHG5-F1
#
_cell.length_a   1.000
_cell.length_b   1.000
_cell.length_c   1.000
_cell.angle_alpha   90.00
_cell.angle_beta   90.00
_cell.angle_gamma   90.00
#
_symmetry.space_group_name_H-M   'P 1'
#
loop_
_entity.id
_entity.type
_entity.pdbx_description
1 polymer ?
#
loop_
_entity_poly.entity_id
_entity_poly.type
_entity_poly.pdbx_seq_one_letter_code
_entity_poly.pdbx_strand_id
1 'polypeptide(L)'
;MATALASCGIDTIEYFPLKTTVSQTSGSAMTFSGPESDDSNYLGLAIFYKIYASEAKAITDQSYVNSKQSAINTVPGAIVESTLISAGGLGYQRLILTTPATGSSASAAIPTIAKAYLTSDYFVSISFPAGSEPRLTVTNEASGAVSEFLIRRSVAGSTGAYLTFLDEPASGNSDYVSSATSALEGTYFVQFFAAAYGLNPNTLTDLYGDAVFLNRITINL
;
A
#
# COMPACT_ATOMS: atom_id res chain seq x y z
N MET A 1 -37.02 21.32 -5.09
CA MET A 1 -38.12 20.73 -4.29
C MET A 1 -37.53 19.61 -3.46
N ALA A 2 -37.48 19.81 -2.14
CA ALA A 2 -37.15 18.78 -1.18
C ALA A 2 -38.42 17.98 -0.88
N THR A 3 -38.33 16.65 -0.96
CA THR A 3 -39.32 15.76 -0.36
C THR A 3 -38.59 14.60 0.30
N ALA A 4 -38.48 14.76 1.63
CA ALA A 4 -38.21 13.82 2.71
C ALA A 4 -37.98 12.33 2.36
N LEU A 5 -36.76 11.87 2.62
CA LEU A 5 -36.48 10.55 3.17
C LEU A 5 -35.97 10.76 4.59
N ALA A 6 -36.86 10.72 5.57
CA ALA A 6 -36.48 10.66 6.98
C ALA A 6 -36.62 9.22 7.47
N SER A 7 -35.57 8.73 8.14
CA SER A 7 -35.57 7.60 9.08
C SER A 7 -35.50 6.17 8.52
N CYS A 8 -34.37 5.83 7.91
CA CYS A 8 -33.53 4.73 8.41
C CYS A 8 -32.18 5.39 8.73
N GLY A 9 -31.56 5.07 9.87
CA GLY A 9 -30.25 5.62 10.25
C GLY A 9 -29.14 5.15 9.29
N ILE A 10 -29.12 5.71 8.09
CA ILE A 10 -28.03 5.56 7.13
C ILE A 10 -27.04 6.66 7.49
N ASP A 11 -26.01 6.26 8.25
CA ASP A 11 -24.72 6.94 8.17
C ASP A 11 -24.34 7.00 6.70
N THR A 12 -24.07 8.21 6.21
CA THR A 12 -23.60 8.40 4.84
C THR A 12 -22.25 7.71 4.73
N ILE A 13 -22.17 6.64 3.95
CA ILE A 13 -20.91 5.95 3.73
C ILE A 13 -20.10 6.77 2.74
N GLU A 14 -19.12 7.52 3.24
CA GLU A 14 -18.15 8.24 2.41
C GLU A 14 -17.06 7.28 1.94
N TYR A 15 -16.68 7.36 0.66
CA TYR A 15 -15.61 6.56 0.06
C TYR A 15 -15.01 7.28 -1.15
N PHE A 16 -13.80 6.89 -1.56
CA PHE A 16 -13.21 7.40 -2.80
C PHE A 16 -13.45 6.42 -3.96
N PRO A 17 -14.16 6.82 -5.03
CA PRO A 17 -14.25 6.00 -6.25
C PRO A 17 -12.97 6.04 -7.11
N LEU A 18 -11.88 6.58 -6.56
CA LEU A 18 -10.61 6.82 -7.25
C LEU A 18 -9.74 5.56 -7.29
N LYS A 19 -9.09 5.30 -8.43
CA LYS A 19 -8.27 4.09 -8.63
C LYS A 19 -6.89 4.42 -9.17
N THR A 20 -5.91 3.70 -8.64
CA THR A 20 -4.52 3.71 -9.12
C THR A 20 -4.43 2.98 -10.46
N THR A 21 -3.61 3.48 -11.37
CA THR A 21 -3.31 2.83 -12.65
C THR A 21 -1.91 2.24 -12.63
N VAL A 22 -1.78 0.93 -12.89
CA VAL A 22 -0.48 0.26 -12.98
C VAL A 22 -0.01 0.28 -14.42
N SER A 23 1.17 0.84 -14.66
CA SER A 23 1.71 1.05 -16.01
C SER A 23 2.68 -0.07 -16.41
N GLN A 24 3.60 -0.43 -15.50
CA GLN A 24 4.64 -1.43 -15.78
C GLN A 24 4.99 -2.21 -14.51
N THR A 25 5.28 -3.49 -14.67
CA THR A 25 5.76 -4.37 -13.60
C THR A 25 6.87 -5.27 -14.11
N SER A 26 7.84 -5.56 -13.25
CA SER A 26 8.91 -6.53 -13.47
C SER A 26 9.15 -7.32 -12.19
N GLY A 27 10.04 -8.32 -12.23
CA GLY A 27 10.36 -9.11 -11.03
C GLY A 27 10.98 -8.30 -9.87
N SER A 28 11.51 -7.11 -10.15
CA SER A 28 12.23 -6.25 -9.17
C SER A 28 11.79 -4.79 -9.18
N ALA A 29 10.81 -4.41 -10.00
CA ALA A 29 10.32 -3.04 -10.04
C ALA A 29 8.84 -2.96 -10.43
N MET A 30 8.21 -1.83 -10.12
CA MET A 30 6.86 -1.50 -10.55
C MET A 30 6.70 0.01 -10.73
N THR A 31 5.89 0.39 -11.70
CA THR A 31 5.55 1.78 -12.02
C THR A 31 4.04 1.94 -12.11
N PHE A 32 3.51 2.96 -11.46
CA PHE A 32 2.08 3.25 -11.39
C PHE A 32 1.83 4.75 -11.23
N SER A 33 0.61 5.18 -11.53
CA SER A 33 0.14 6.55 -11.31
C SER A 33 -1.05 6.52 -10.36
N GLY A 34 -1.02 7.36 -9.32
CA GLY A 34 -2.18 7.53 -8.45
C GLY A 34 -3.27 8.37 -9.12
N PRO A 35 -4.50 8.32 -8.61
CA PRO A 35 -5.59 9.12 -9.15
C PRO A 35 -5.44 10.60 -8.75
N GLU A 36 -5.76 11.47 -9.70
CA GLU A 36 -5.87 12.91 -9.48
C GLU A 36 -7.27 13.25 -8.94
N SER A 37 -7.33 14.15 -7.96
CA SER A 37 -8.61 14.61 -7.40
C SER A 37 -8.47 15.96 -6.69
N ASP A 38 -9.43 16.83 -6.94
CA ASP A 38 -9.60 18.12 -6.25
C ASP A 38 -10.28 18.00 -4.88
N ASP A 39 -10.72 16.79 -4.50
CA ASP A 39 -11.36 16.55 -3.22
C ASP A 39 -10.42 16.94 -2.06
N SER A 40 -10.91 17.80 -1.17
CA SER A 40 -10.16 18.23 0.02
C SER A 40 -9.89 17.10 0.99
N ASN A 41 -10.75 16.08 1.00
CA ASN A 41 -10.64 14.91 1.87
C ASN A 41 -9.63 13.92 1.31
N TYR A 42 -9.33 13.96 0.00
CA TYR A 42 -8.27 13.16 -0.60
C TYR A 42 -6.90 13.71 -0.20
N LEU A 43 -6.11 12.87 0.46
CA LEU A 43 -4.79 13.22 0.97
C LEU A 43 -3.66 12.62 0.14
N GLY A 44 -3.92 11.51 -0.57
CA GLY A 44 -2.98 10.92 -1.50
C GLY A 44 -3.11 9.40 -1.60
N LEU A 45 -2.00 8.70 -1.76
CA LEU A 45 -1.98 7.27 -2.01
C LEU A 45 -1.28 6.50 -0.90
N ALA A 46 -1.99 5.54 -0.30
CA ALA A 46 -1.42 4.60 0.67
C ALA A 46 -0.95 3.33 -0.05
N ILE A 47 0.22 2.82 0.35
CA ILE A 47 0.76 1.56 -0.16
C ILE A 47 0.81 0.56 0.98
N PHE A 48 0.30 -0.64 0.71
CA PHE A 48 0.25 -1.75 1.64
C PHE A 48 1.10 -2.90 1.14
N TYR A 49 1.69 -3.63 2.06
CA TYR A 49 2.51 -4.80 1.75
C TYR A 49 2.22 -5.96 2.71
N LYS A 50 2.51 -7.17 2.24
CA LYS A 50 2.57 -8.39 3.05
C LYS A 50 3.64 -9.31 2.47
N ILE A 51 4.37 -9.99 3.34
CA ILE A 51 5.46 -10.92 3.00
C ILE A 51 4.96 -12.35 3.16
N TYR A 52 5.29 -13.21 2.20
CA TYR A 52 4.87 -14.61 2.18
C TYR A 52 6.07 -15.52 1.98
N ALA A 53 6.07 -16.65 2.72
CA ALA A 53 6.97 -17.76 2.44
C ALA A 53 6.57 -18.54 1.17
N SER A 54 5.32 -18.44 0.73
CA SER A 54 4.77 -19.20 -0.39
C SER A 54 4.07 -18.28 -1.38
N GLU A 55 4.46 -18.37 -2.64
CA GLU A 55 3.80 -17.64 -3.72
C GLU A 55 2.31 -18.02 -3.85
N ALA A 56 2.00 -19.31 -3.73
CA ALA A 56 0.62 -19.80 -3.85
C ALA A 56 -0.30 -19.17 -2.80
N LYS A 57 0.20 -18.94 -1.58
CA LYS A 57 -0.54 -18.23 -0.54
C LYS A 57 -0.75 -16.76 -0.91
N ALA A 58 0.29 -16.09 -1.43
CA ALA A 58 0.16 -14.70 -1.92
C ALA A 58 -0.89 -14.57 -3.03
N ILE A 59 -0.92 -15.51 -3.99
CA ILE A 59 -1.93 -15.58 -5.07
C ILE A 59 -3.34 -15.78 -4.51
N THR A 60 -3.48 -16.65 -3.51
CA THR A 60 -4.77 -16.92 -2.88
C THR A 60 -5.32 -15.65 -2.22
N ASP A 61 -4.49 -14.94 -1.46
CA ASP A 61 -4.91 -13.72 -0.76
C ASP A 61 -5.18 -12.58 -1.74
N GLN A 62 -4.40 -12.47 -2.83
CA GLN A 62 -4.69 -11.54 -3.93
C GLN A 62 -6.07 -11.81 -4.55
N SER A 63 -6.35 -13.07 -4.86
CA SER A 63 -7.62 -13.50 -5.45
C SER A 63 -8.79 -13.24 -4.51
N TYR A 64 -8.58 -13.43 -3.20
CA TYR A 64 -9.57 -13.11 -2.18
C TYR A 64 -9.93 -11.62 -2.17
N VAL A 65 -8.95 -10.72 -2.15
CA VAL A 65 -9.18 -9.27 -2.21
C VAL A 65 -9.94 -8.88 -3.48
N ASN A 66 -9.49 -9.37 -4.64
CA ASN A 66 -10.14 -9.07 -5.92
C ASN A 66 -11.60 -9.56 -5.97
N SER A 67 -11.85 -10.76 -5.44
CA SER A 67 -13.21 -11.34 -5.39
C SER A 67 -14.15 -10.51 -4.51
N LYS A 68 -13.64 -10.02 -3.37
CA LYS A 68 -14.42 -9.19 -2.43
C LYS A 68 -14.74 -7.83 -3.04
N GLN A 69 -13.78 -7.18 -3.69
CA GLN A 69 -14.00 -5.88 -4.33
C GLN A 69 -14.91 -5.95 -5.56
N SER A 70 -14.99 -7.11 -6.22
CA SER A 70 -15.82 -7.31 -7.41
C SER A 70 -17.26 -7.76 -7.11
N ALA A 71 -17.64 -7.93 -5.83
CA ALA A 71 -18.98 -8.35 -5.48
C ALA A 71 -20.00 -7.21 -5.71
N ILE A 72 -21.21 -7.58 -6.16
CA ILE A 72 -22.24 -6.66 -6.71
C ILE A 72 -22.62 -5.50 -5.78
N ASN A 73 -22.52 -5.67 -4.46
CA ASN A 73 -22.92 -4.66 -3.46
C ASN A 73 -21.74 -4.17 -2.62
N THR A 74 -20.54 -4.17 -3.18
CA THR A 74 -19.35 -3.72 -2.44
C THR A 74 -19.23 -2.21 -2.50
N VAL A 75 -19.11 -1.59 -1.32
CA VAL A 75 -18.75 -0.17 -1.22
C VAL A 75 -17.26 -0.04 -1.53
N PRO A 76 -16.85 0.88 -2.44
CA PRO A 76 -15.45 1.09 -2.74
C PRO A 76 -14.64 1.39 -1.47
N GLY A 77 -13.43 0.84 -1.38
CA GLY A 77 -12.53 1.02 -0.25
C GLY A 77 -12.91 0.32 1.06
N ALA A 78 -14.15 -0.15 1.23
CA ALA A 78 -14.54 -0.90 2.44
C ALA A 78 -13.73 -2.20 2.62
N ILE A 79 -13.24 -2.78 1.53
CA ILE A 79 -12.36 -3.97 1.58
C ILE A 79 -10.98 -3.64 2.15
N VAL A 80 -10.48 -2.42 1.98
CA VAL A 80 -9.19 -2.01 2.55
C VAL A 80 -9.23 -2.15 4.06
N GLU A 81 -10.21 -1.53 4.72
CA GLU A 81 -10.33 -1.57 6.18
C GLU A 81 -10.75 -2.94 6.69
N SER A 82 -11.83 -3.50 6.14
CA SER A 82 -12.44 -4.72 6.68
C SER A 82 -11.62 -5.97 6.43
N THR A 83 -10.83 -6.01 5.35
CA THR A 83 -10.18 -7.22 4.86
C THR A 83 -8.68 -7.05 4.70
N LEU A 84 -8.23 -6.00 4.01
CA LEU A 84 -6.82 -5.87 3.65
C LEU A 84 -5.96 -5.63 4.89
N ILE A 85 -6.28 -4.61 5.69
CA ILE A 85 -5.46 -4.16 6.81
C ILE A 85 -5.94 -4.68 8.17
N SER A 86 -7.19 -5.15 8.28
CA SER A 86 -7.74 -5.63 9.56
C SER A 86 -6.95 -6.82 10.11
N ALA A 87 -6.79 -6.86 11.44
CA ALA A 87 -6.14 -7.97 12.13
C ALA A 87 -6.93 -9.29 12.00
N GLY A 88 -8.26 -9.21 11.86
CA GLY A 88 -9.12 -10.37 11.60
C GLY A 88 -9.23 -10.76 10.11
N GLY A 89 -8.65 -9.95 9.22
CA GLY A 89 -8.59 -10.19 7.78
C GLY A 89 -7.23 -10.73 7.36
N LEU A 90 -6.60 -10.07 6.39
CA LEU A 90 -5.29 -10.45 5.85
C LEU A 90 -4.12 -9.75 6.57
N GLY A 91 -4.41 -8.68 7.32
CA GLY A 91 -3.41 -7.95 8.11
C GLY A 91 -2.23 -7.44 7.29
N TYR A 92 -2.47 -6.91 6.09
CA TYR A 92 -1.47 -6.16 5.34
C TYR A 92 -1.04 -4.94 6.13
N GLN A 93 0.24 -4.61 5.99
CA GLN A 93 0.81 -3.48 6.69
C GLN A 93 1.02 -2.31 5.76
N ARG A 94 0.89 -1.08 6.27
CA ARG A 94 1.19 0.12 5.50
C ARG A 94 2.70 0.29 5.37
N LEU A 95 3.15 0.61 4.17
CA LEU A 95 4.56 0.81 3.85
C LEU A 95 5.08 2.06 4.57
N ILE A 96 6.29 1.97 5.12
CA ILE A 96 6.95 3.12 5.74
C ILE A 96 7.88 3.78 4.72
N LEU A 97 7.69 5.08 4.51
CA LEU A 97 8.57 5.90 3.68
C LEU A 97 9.55 6.63 4.58
N THR A 98 10.83 6.54 4.26
CA THR A 98 11.89 7.26 4.98
C THR A 98 12.71 8.05 3.98
N THR A 99 13.00 9.31 4.29
CA THR A 99 13.91 10.08 3.45
C THR A 99 15.31 9.47 3.53
N PRO A 100 16.02 9.29 2.40
CA PRO A 100 17.42 8.86 2.42
C PRO A 100 18.21 9.85 3.27
N ALA A 101 18.64 9.44 4.47
CA ALA A 101 19.22 10.37 5.43
C ALA A 101 20.59 10.88 4.93
N THR A 102 20.73 12.20 4.82
CA THR A 102 21.98 12.86 5.23
C THR A 102 22.02 12.87 6.76
N GLY A 103 22.35 11.73 7.37
CA GLY A 103 22.78 11.63 8.78
C GLY A 103 21.78 11.96 9.90
N SER A 104 20.51 12.25 9.64
CA SER A 104 19.50 12.45 10.69
C SER A 104 18.26 11.59 10.47
N SER A 105 17.87 10.86 11.52
CA SER A 105 16.71 9.98 11.65
C SER A 105 15.35 10.70 11.52
N ALA A 106 15.16 11.52 10.49
CA ALA A 106 13.88 12.08 10.15
C ALA A 106 13.05 10.99 9.46
N SER A 107 12.43 10.14 10.28
CA SER A 107 11.30 9.32 9.86
C SER A 107 10.20 10.28 9.39
N ALA A 108 10.05 10.45 8.08
CA ALA A 108 8.86 11.09 7.54
C ALA A 108 7.71 10.09 7.74
N ALA A 109 7.10 10.11 8.92
CA ALA A 109 5.96 9.28 9.30
C ALA A 109 4.66 9.72 8.59
N ILE A 110 4.73 9.98 7.29
CA ILE A 110 3.55 10.11 6.44
C ILE A 110 3.62 8.93 5.46
N PRO A 111 2.93 7.81 5.76
CA PRO A 111 3.01 6.59 4.96
C PRO A 111 2.13 6.67 3.70
N THR A 112 1.98 7.86 3.14
CA THR A 112 1.23 8.15 1.91
C THR A 112 2.03 9.05 0.99
N ILE A 113 1.94 8.77 -0.29
CA ILE A 113 2.38 9.69 -1.34
C ILE A 113 1.36 10.83 -1.38
N ALA A 114 1.81 12.07 -1.15
CA ALA A 114 0.92 13.23 -1.09
C ALA A 114 0.21 13.48 -2.43
N LYS A 115 -1.05 13.92 -2.41
CA LYS A 115 -1.82 14.20 -3.63
C LYS A 115 -1.16 15.19 -4.60
N ALA A 116 -0.31 16.09 -4.09
CA ALA A 116 0.46 17.03 -4.91
C ALA A 116 1.40 16.34 -5.92
N TYR A 117 1.72 15.06 -5.70
CA TYR A 117 2.54 14.22 -6.56
C TYR A 117 1.72 13.22 -7.40
N LEU A 118 0.39 13.36 -7.41
CA LEU A 118 -0.53 12.41 -8.04
C LEU A 118 -1.41 13.11 -9.10
N THR A 119 -0.84 14.08 -9.82
CA THR A 119 -1.46 14.64 -11.02
C THR A 119 -1.05 13.85 -12.26
N SER A 120 -1.73 14.09 -13.38
CA SER A 120 -1.44 13.44 -14.67
C SER A 120 0.02 13.52 -15.15
N ASP A 121 0.79 14.50 -14.69
CA ASP A 121 2.21 14.67 -15.06
C ASP A 121 3.18 13.80 -14.24
N TYR A 122 2.68 13.00 -13.29
CA TYR A 122 3.50 12.23 -12.37
C TYR A 122 3.26 10.72 -12.48
N PHE A 123 4.34 9.99 -12.25
CA PHE A 123 4.30 8.57 -11.96
C PHE A 123 5.20 8.23 -10.78
N VAL A 124 4.91 7.10 -10.17
CA VAL A 124 5.63 6.56 -9.03
C VAL A 124 6.27 5.25 -9.46
N SER A 125 7.55 5.09 -9.15
CA SER A 125 8.24 3.82 -9.30
C SER A 125 8.69 3.28 -7.95
N ILE A 126 8.60 1.97 -7.77
CA ILE A 126 9.24 1.25 -6.67
C ILE A 126 10.25 0.29 -7.28
N SER A 127 11.47 0.30 -6.75
CA SER A 127 12.57 -0.55 -7.21
C SER A 127 13.21 -1.32 -6.06
N PHE A 128 13.45 -2.61 -6.29
CA PHE A 128 14.16 -3.55 -5.42
C PHE A 128 15.50 -3.92 -6.08
N PRO A 129 16.53 -3.06 -5.96
CA PRO A 129 17.86 -3.40 -6.43
C PRO A 129 18.44 -4.56 -5.60
N ALA A 130 19.14 -5.47 -6.26
CA ALA A 130 19.78 -6.60 -5.58
C ALA A 130 20.83 -6.10 -4.57
N GLY A 131 20.76 -6.60 -3.33
CA GLY A 131 21.71 -6.27 -2.26
C GLY A 131 21.68 -4.82 -1.77
N SER A 132 20.61 -4.07 -2.05
CA SER A 132 20.46 -2.68 -1.62
C SER A 132 19.04 -2.40 -1.16
N GLU A 133 18.87 -1.37 -0.33
CA GLU A 133 17.55 -1.03 0.17
C GLU A 133 16.62 -0.59 -0.98
N PRO A 134 15.36 -1.07 -0.98
CA PRO A 134 14.39 -0.67 -1.98
C PRO A 134 13.98 0.79 -1.85
N ARG A 135 13.64 1.39 -2.99
CA ARG A 135 13.33 2.82 -3.11
C ARG A 135 11.99 3.03 -3.77
N LEU A 136 11.34 4.13 -3.38
CA LEU A 136 10.19 4.72 -4.05
C LEU A 136 10.61 6.08 -4.62
N THR A 137 10.42 6.26 -5.91
CA THR A 137 10.74 7.50 -6.61
C THR A 137 9.48 8.08 -7.23
N VAL A 138 9.21 9.36 -6.94
CA VAL A 138 8.18 10.14 -7.61
C VAL A 138 8.85 10.90 -8.75
N THR A 139 8.34 10.73 -9.97
CA THR A 139 8.91 11.32 -11.17
C THR A 139 7.86 12.17 -11.87
N ASN A 140 8.22 13.41 -12.18
CA ASN A 140 7.46 14.25 -13.10
C ASN A 140 7.95 13.98 -14.54
N GLU A 141 7.03 13.77 -15.47
CA GLU A 141 7.39 13.41 -16.85
C GLU A 141 8.27 14.45 -17.56
N ALA A 142 8.09 15.74 -17.24
CA ALA A 142 8.83 16.84 -17.87
C ALA A 142 10.19 17.12 -17.20
N SER A 143 10.32 16.89 -15.89
CA SER A 143 11.47 17.35 -15.09
C SER A 143 12.26 16.24 -14.39
N GLY A 144 11.80 14.99 -14.45
CA GLY A 144 12.48 13.84 -13.86
C GLY A 144 12.12 13.62 -12.39
N ALA A 145 13.01 12.95 -11.65
CA ALA A 145 12.75 12.57 -10.26
C ALA A 145 12.63 13.82 -9.37
N VAL A 146 11.49 13.96 -8.67
CA VAL A 146 11.21 15.09 -7.78
C VAL A 146 11.26 14.73 -6.30
N SER A 147 11.11 13.45 -5.97
CA SER A 147 11.21 12.95 -4.60
C SER A 147 11.65 11.50 -4.61
N GLU A 148 12.44 11.11 -3.60
CA GLU A 148 12.90 9.74 -3.41
C GLU A 148 12.83 9.35 -1.93
N PHE A 149 12.39 8.12 -1.67
CA PHE A 149 12.26 7.54 -0.33
C PHE A 149 12.86 6.14 -0.30
N LEU A 150 13.51 5.80 0.80
CA LEU A 150 13.77 4.41 1.17
C LEU A 150 12.47 3.82 1.72
N ILE A 151 12.13 2.61 1.29
CA ILE A 151 10.93 1.91 1.79
C ILE A 151 11.30 0.89 2.85
N ARG A 152 10.54 0.88 3.94
CA ARG A 152 10.78 0.03 5.12
C ARG A 152 9.53 -0.78 5.48
N ARG A 153 9.77 -1.86 6.21
CA ARG A 153 8.71 -2.63 6.86
C ARG A 153 8.17 -1.85 8.05
N SER A 154 6.87 -1.96 8.29
CA SER A 154 6.18 -1.41 9.46
C SER A 154 6.52 -2.12 10.78
N VAL A 155 7.24 -3.24 10.72
CA VAL A 155 7.72 -3.99 11.88
C VAL A 155 9.02 -3.38 12.37
N ALA A 156 9.11 -3.11 13.67
CA ALA A 156 10.35 -2.62 14.30
C ALA A 156 11.24 -3.79 14.74
N GLY A 157 12.55 -3.64 14.55
CA GLY A 157 13.56 -4.55 15.08
C GLY A 157 13.85 -4.30 16.56
N SER A 158 14.79 -5.08 17.12
CA SER A 158 15.18 -4.99 18.53
C SER A 158 15.76 -3.63 18.96
N THR A 159 16.27 -2.85 18.01
CA THR A 159 16.80 -1.50 18.23
C THR A 159 15.72 -0.40 18.16
N GLY A 160 14.46 -0.77 17.90
CA GLY A 160 13.36 0.17 17.69
C GLY A 160 13.30 0.79 16.29
N ALA A 161 14.30 0.55 15.43
CA ALA A 161 14.27 0.96 14.03
C ALA A 161 13.37 0.04 13.20
N TYR A 162 12.70 0.59 12.18
CA TYR A 162 11.94 -0.20 11.22
C TYR A 162 12.85 -1.18 10.46
N LEU A 163 12.40 -2.43 10.36
CA LEU A 163 13.09 -3.46 9.59
C LEU A 163 13.12 -3.09 8.10
N THR A 164 14.14 -3.59 7.43
CA THR A 164 14.35 -3.48 5.99
C THR A 164 13.72 -4.68 5.29
N PHE A 165 13.51 -4.58 3.97
CA PHE A 165 13.18 -5.76 3.15
C PHE A 165 14.39 -6.67 2.88
N LEU A 166 15.58 -6.31 3.35
CA LEU A 166 16.77 -7.14 3.36
C LEU A 166 16.88 -7.98 4.65
N ASP A 167 16.10 -7.66 5.68
CA ASP A 167 16.05 -8.44 6.91
C ASP A 167 15.13 -9.64 6.72
N GLU A 168 15.63 -10.82 7.08
CA GLU A 168 14.86 -12.05 6.98
C GLU A 168 13.55 -11.95 7.78
N PRO A 169 12.39 -12.24 7.17
CA PRO A 169 11.12 -12.21 7.89
C PRO A 169 11.00 -13.42 8.82
N ALA A 170 10.81 -13.16 10.11
CA ALA A 170 10.65 -14.20 11.13
C ALA A 170 9.17 -14.57 11.34
N SER A 171 8.92 -15.83 11.67
CA SER A 171 7.58 -16.28 12.11
C SER A 171 7.12 -15.49 13.33
N GLY A 172 5.88 -15.03 13.31
CA GLY A 172 5.31 -14.14 14.34
C GLY A 172 5.37 -12.65 13.98
N ASN A 173 6.16 -12.24 12.97
CA ASN A 173 6.09 -10.88 12.47
C ASN A 173 4.71 -10.60 11.85
N SER A 174 4.08 -9.48 12.21
CA SER A 174 2.73 -9.11 11.76
C SER A 174 2.62 -8.97 10.24
N ASP A 175 3.74 -8.71 9.56
CA ASP A 175 3.83 -8.57 8.11
C ASP A 175 4.16 -9.85 7.36
N TYR A 176 4.39 -10.98 8.06
CA TYR A 176 4.86 -12.22 7.45
C TYR A 176 3.89 -13.39 7.62
N VAL A 177 3.62 -14.09 6.51
CA VAL A 177 2.89 -15.35 6.49
C VAL A 177 3.90 -16.48 6.27
N SER A 178 4.27 -17.14 7.36
CA SER A 178 5.17 -18.30 7.36
C SER A 178 4.53 -19.51 6.68
N SER A 179 5.35 -20.41 6.17
CA SER A 179 4.91 -21.73 5.69
C SER A 179 5.84 -22.81 6.23
N ALA A 180 5.26 -23.90 6.75
CA ALA A 180 6.02 -25.09 7.16
C ALA A 180 6.61 -25.87 5.97
N THR A 181 6.15 -25.57 4.75
CA THR A 181 6.57 -26.22 3.51
C THR A 181 7.20 -25.23 2.54
N SER A 182 7.81 -24.14 3.03
CA SER A 182 8.53 -23.21 2.14
C SER A 182 9.56 -24.00 1.34
N ALA A 183 9.42 -23.99 0.01
CA ALA A 183 10.24 -24.83 -0.86
C ALA A 183 11.65 -24.27 -1.08
N LEU A 184 11.90 -23.02 -0.67
CA LEU A 184 13.14 -22.30 -0.93
C LEU A 184 13.49 -21.47 0.32
N GLU A 185 14.49 -21.91 1.07
CA GLU A 185 15.09 -21.13 2.15
C GLU A 185 15.70 -19.83 1.58
N GLY A 186 15.53 -18.70 2.27
CA GLY A 186 16.00 -17.39 1.80
C GLY A 186 15.17 -16.73 0.70
N THR A 187 14.14 -17.39 0.14
CA THR A 187 13.25 -16.79 -0.87
C THR A 187 11.91 -16.36 -0.25
N TYR A 188 11.54 -15.09 -0.46
CA TYR A 188 10.29 -14.52 0.04
C TYR A 188 9.55 -13.75 -1.06
N PHE A 189 8.22 -13.70 -0.94
CA PHE A 189 7.36 -12.99 -1.88
C PHE A 189 6.71 -11.79 -1.19
N VAL A 190 7.02 -10.58 -1.65
CA VAL A 190 6.44 -9.35 -1.12
C VAL A 190 5.36 -8.85 -2.06
N GLN A 191 4.12 -8.84 -1.59
CA GLN A 191 2.95 -8.45 -2.36
C GLN A 191 2.50 -7.04 -1.99
N PHE A 192 2.26 -6.20 -3.00
CA PHE A 192 1.92 -4.79 -2.82
C PHE A 192 0.53 -4.44 -3.36
N PHE A 193 -0.20 -3.65 -2.59
CA PHE A 193 -1.43 -2.99 -3.00
C PHE A 193 -1.32 -1.48 -2.80
N ALA A 194 -2.04 -0.70 -3.58
CA ALA A 194 -2.22 0.73 -3.34
C ALA A 194 -3.71 1.07 -3.26
N ALA A 195 -4.06 2.04 -2.43
CA ALA A 195 -5.40 2.61 -2.37
C ALA A 195 -5.33 4.13 -2.27
N ALA A 196 -6.26 4.81 -2.92
CA ALA A 196 -6.51 6.22 -2.62
C ALA A 196 -6.82 6.36 -1.13
N TYR A 197 -6.28 7.38 -0.49
CA TYR A 197 -6.37 7.62 0.93
C TYR A 197 -6.80 9.05 1.23
N GLY A 198 -7.61 9.18 2.27
CA GLY A 198 -8.04 10.44 2.80
C GLY A 198 -8.59 10.33 4.21
N LEU A 199 -9.14 11.43 4.71
CA LEU A 199 -9.76 11.50 6.02
C LEU A 199 -11.12 12.18 5.91
N ASN A 200 -12.11 11.64 6.61
CA ASN A 200 -13.35 12.36 6.85
C ASN A 200 -13.08 13.44 7.91
N PRO A 201 -13.26 14.74 7.59
CA PRO A 201 -12.92 15.82 8.52
C PRO A 201 -13.86 15.91 9.73
N ASN A 202 -15.06 15.32 9.64
CA ASN A 202 -16.07 15.37 10.71
C ASN A 202 -15.87 14.24 11.73
N THR A 203 -15.47 13.04 11.26
CA THR A 203 -15.31 11.85 12.11
C THR A 203 -13.84 11.51 12.39
N LEU A 204 -12.91 12.10 11.64
CA LEU A 204 -11.47 11.78 11.63
C LEU A 204 -11.20 10.30 11.31
N THR A 205 -12.13 9.64 10.62
CA THR A 205 -11.96 8.27 10.16
C THR A 205 -11.20 8.25 8.84
N ASP A 206 -10.40 7.21 8.65
CA ASP A 206 -9.75 6.96 7.37
C ASP A 206 -10.80 6.73 6.27
N LEU A 207 -10.49 7.20 5.07
CA LEU A 207 -11.26 6.97 3.87
C LEU A 207 -10.36 6.34 2.83
N TYR A 208 -10.81 5.24 2.23
CA TYR A 208 -10.06 4.52 1.22
C TYR A 208 -10.83 4.43 -0.10
N GLY A 209 -10.10 4.33 -1.20
CA GLY A 209 -10.60 3.76 -2.45
C GLY A 209 -10.29 2.28 -2.54
N ASP A 210 -10.69 1.64 -3.65
CA ASP A 210 -10.38 0.22 -3.87
C ASP A 210 -8.87 -0.05 -3.85
N ALA A 211 -8.49 -1.18 -3.26
CA ALA A 211 -7.13 -1.68 -3.31
C ALA A 211 -6.81 -2.15 -4.74
N VAL A 212 -5.75 -1.59 -5.32
CA VAL A 212 -5.20 -1.98 -6.61
C VAL A 212 -3.94 -2.79 -6.36
N PHE A 213 -3.90 -4.03 -6.84
CA PHE A 213 -2.68 -4.83 -6.82
C PHE A 213 -1.62 -4.16 -7.69
N LEU A 214 -0.48 -3.82 -7.10
CA LEU A 214 0.62 -3.20 -7.82
C LEU A 214 1.51 -4.26 -8.46
N ASN A 215 2.11 -5.11 -7.63
CA ASN A 215 3.00 -6.18 -8.04
C ASN A 215 3.27 -7.15 -6.89
N ARG A 216 3.88 -8.29 -7.21
CA ARG A 216 4.52 -9.20 -6.26
C ARG A 216 5.99 -9.34 -6.64
N ILE A 217 6.87 -8.99 -5.71
CA ILE A 217 8.32 -9.00 -5.89
C ILE A 217 8.90 -10.22 -5.15
N THR A 218 9.77 -10.95 -5.83
CA THR A 218 10.52 -12.05 -5.23
C THR A 218 11.85 -11.53 -4.70
N ILE A 219 12.11 -11.75 -3.42
CA ILE A 219 13.36 -11.39 -2.75
C ILE A 219 14.10 -12.67 -2.42
N ASN A 220 15.40 -12.69 -2.72
CA ASN A 220 16.33 -13.75 -2.29
C ASN A 220 17.34 -13.11 -1.33
N LEU A 221 17.39 -13.61 -0.10
CA LEU A 221 18.28 -13.16 0.98
C LEU A 221 19.41 -14.17 1.21
#